data_AF-A0A8B7UV22-F1
#
_entry.id   AF-A0A8B7UV22-F1
#
_cell.length_a   1.000
_cell.length_b   1.000
_cell.length_c   1.000
_cell.angle_alpha   90.00
_cell.angle_beta   90.00
_cell.angle_gamma   90.00
#
_symmetry.space_group_name_H-M   'P 1'
#
loop_
_entity.id
_entity.type
_entity.pdbx_description
1 polymer ?
#
loop_
_entity_poly.entity_id
_entity_poly.type
_entity_poly.pdbx_seq_one_letter_code
_entity_poly.pdbx_strand_id
1 'polypeptide(L)'
;MFLYYGIACKRKSFWCYRLLSTYVTKTRYLFELKEDDDACKKAQQTGVFYLFHGLAPLLQTSEHRYLVPRLSLLELKRLLGKFGQDAQRIEDSVLIGCSDQHEAWFALDLGLNISSSIYASLPKPEMETELKGSFIELRKAIFQLNSMDSSLLFTAQALLRWHANHQFCSRSGQPTKKNMAGSKRVCPSSKIIYYPQMAPVVITLVSDGVRCLLARQSSFPKGLYSALAGFCDIGERFRGCTDDNGGRKLY
;
A
#
# COMPACT_ATOMS: atom_id res chain seq x y z
N MET A 1 40.22 18.14 61.15
CA MET A 1 38.86 18.26 61.73
C MET A 1 37.97 18.91 60.69
N PHE A 2 36.76 18.38 60.52
CA PHE A 2 35.67 18.77 59.60
C PHE A 2 35.68 18.23 58.15
N LEU A 3 34.96 17.11 58.04
CA LEU A 3 34.25 16.58 56.88
C LEU A 3 33.25 17.61 56.32
N TYR A 4 33.19 17.78 55.01
CA TYR A 4 31.98 18.25 54.32
C TYR A 4 31.60 17.26 53.21
N TYR A 5 30.53 16.53 53.50
CA TYR A 5 29.83 15.58 52.63
C TYR A 5 28.96 16.39 51.66
N GLY A 6 29.36 16.48 50.39
CA GLY A 6 28.55 17.07 49.32
C GLY A 6 27.72 16.01 48.62
N ILE A 7 26.44 15.90 48.97
CA ILE A 7 25.47 14.99 48.35
C ILE A 7 25.26 15.40 46.89
N ALA A 8 25.66 14.54 45.96
CA ALA A 8 25.32 14.68 44.54
C ALA A 8 23.81 14.45 44.33
N CYS A 9 23.05 15.54 44.31
CA CYS A 9 21.62 15.51 43.99
C CYS A 9 21.45 15.17 42.49
N LYS A 10 21.17 13.90 42.19
CA LYS A 10 20.70 13.47 40.86
C LYS A 10 19.42 14.25 40.54
N ARG A 11 19.52 15.25 39.65
CA ARG A 11 18.36 15.85 38.98
C ARG A 11 17.59 14.72 38.29
N LYS A 12 16.49 14.28 38.90
CA LYS A 12 15.45 13.53 38.20
C LYS A 12 14.96 14.44 37.08
N SER A 13 15.36 14.12 35.86
CA SER A 13 14.74 14.66 34.66
C SER A 13 13.25 14.31 34.74
N PHE A 14 12.44 15.31 35.08
CA PHE A 14 11.00 15.27 34.86
C PHE A 14 10.83 15.22 33.35
N TRP A 15 10.69 14.01 32.81
CA TRP A 15 10.24 13.81 31.45
C TRP A 15 8.84 14.37 31.36
N CYS A 16 8.71 15.60 30.86
CA CYS A 16 7.46 16.10 30.32
C CYS A 16 7.03 15.11 29.23
N TYR A 17 6.07 14.25 29.56
CA TYR A 17 5.34 13.48 28.57
C TYR A 17 4.62 14.50 27.68
N ARG A 18 5.24 14.90 26.57
CA ARG A 18 4.47 15.45 25.44
C ARG A 18 3.43 14.38 25.13
N LEU A 19 2.16 14.67 25.36
CA LEU A 19 1.06 13.91 24.79
C LEU A 19 1.29 13.93 23.28
N LEU A 20 1.92 12.87 22.77
CA LEU A 20 2.18 12.76 21.35
C LEU A 20 0.83 12.60 20.68
N SER A 21 0.56 13.47 19.70
CA SER A 21 -0.59 13.32 18.82
C SER A 21 -0.64 11.88 18.30
N THR A 22 -1.84 11.30 18.24
CA THR A 22 -2.09 9.96 17.69
C THR A 22 -1.41 9.78 16.33
N TYR A 23 -1.33 10.84 15.53
CA TYR A 23 -0.58 10.87 14.28
C TYR A 23 0.92 10.57 14.44
N VAL A 24 1.61 11.19 15.38
CA VAL A 24 3.07 11.02 15.56
C VAL A 24 3.37 9.60 16.03
N THR A 25 2.57 9.10 16.96
CA THR A 25 2.68 7.75 17.49
C THR A 25 2.48 6.70 16.39
N LYS A 26 1.41 6.86 15.61
CA LYS A 26 1.11 6.03 14.44
C LYS A 26 2.23 6.03 13.40
N THR A 27 2.73 7.22 13.07
CA THR A 27 3.79 7.41 12.07
C THR A 27 5.09 6.73 12.53
N ARG A 28 5.48 6.90 13.80
CA ARG A 28 6.67 6.24 14.37
C ARG A 28 6.58 4.73 14.31
N TYR A 29 5.44 4.17 14.69
CA TYR A 29 5.20 2.74 14.60
C TYR A 29 5.32 2.24 13.16
N LEU A 30 4.71 2.92 12.19
CA LEU A 30 4.85 2.54 10.78
C LEU A 30 6.29 2.63 10.28
N PHE A 31 7.07 3.63 10.72
CA PHE A 31 8.48 3.72 10.35
C PHE A 31 9.31 2.59 10.97
N GLU A 32 9.07 2.25 12.23
CA GLU A 32 9.70 1.11 12.90
C GLU A 32 9.46 -0.17 12.09
N LEU A 33 8.20 -0.48 11.77
CA LEU A 33 7.88 -1.67 10.97
C LEU A 33 8.50 -1.66 9.57
N LYS A 34 8.74 -0.48 8.97
CA LYS A 34 9.32 -0.37 7.63
C LYS A 34 10.83 -0.57 7.61
N GLU A 35 11.51 -0.31 8.72
CA GLU A 35 12.97 -0.40 8.82
C GLU A 35 13.46 -1.65 9.55
N ASP A 36 12.70 -2.15 10.53
CA ASP A 36 13.02 -3.34 11.31
C ASP A 36 12.14 -4.53 10.86
N ASP A 37 12.79 -5.48 10.16
CA ASP A 37 12.14 -6.68 9.65
C ASP A 37 11.66 -7.62 10.77
N ASP A 38 12.33 -7.66 11.93
CA ASP A 38 11.92 -8.49 13.08
C ASP A 38 10.69 -7.90 13.76
N ALA A 39 10.65 -6.58 13.92
CA ALA A 39 9.46 -5.86 14.39
C ALA A 39 8.27 -6.07 13.44
N CYS A 40 8.51 -5.98 12.12
CA CYS A 40 7.48 -6.25 11.11
C CYS A 40 6.96 -7.69 11.18
N LYS A 41 7.86 -8.67 11.32
CA LYS A 41 7.49 -10.09 11.42
C LYS A 41 6.68 -10.39 12.68
N LYS A 42 6.97 -9.72 13.80
CA LYS A 42 6.13 -9.77 15.01
C LYS A 42 4.76 -9.15 14.75
N ALA A 43 4.70 -7.99 14.11
CA ALA A 43 3.45 -7.32 13.79
C ALA A 43 2.56 -8.13 12.82
N GLN A 44 3.14 -8.94 11.92
CA GLN A 44 2.38 -9.88 11.09
C GLN A 44 1.66 -10.97 11.90
N GLN A 45 2.13 -11.30 13.11
CA GLN A 45 1.47 -12.31 13.95
C GLN A 45 0.12 -11.85 14.50
N THR A 46 -0.01 -10.55 14.78
CA THR A 46 -1.22 -9.94 15.36
C THR A 46 -1.94 -9.00 14.38
N GLY A 47 -1.43 -8.86 13.16
CA GLY A 47 -1.95 -7.95 12.16
C GLY A 47 -3.15 -8.49 11.41
N VAL A 48 -3.72 -7.61 10.59
CA VAL A 48 -4.87 -7.88 9.73
C VAL A 48 -4.43 -7.92 8.28
N PHE A 49 -5.01 -8.84 7.51
CA PHE A 49 -4.68 -9.08 6.11
C PHE A 49 -5.86 -8.74 5.20
N TYR A 50 -5.54 -7.98 4.15
CA TYR A 50 -6.39 -7.67 3.02
C TYR A 50 -5.99 -8.56 1.84
N LEU A 51 -6.95 -9.25 1.26
CA LEU A 51 -6.68 -10.19 0.18
C LEU A 51 -6.90 -9.57 -1.19
N PHE A 52 -5.98 -9.90 -2.09
CA PHE A 52 -6.03 -9.56 -3.50
C PHE A 52 -5.86 -10.81 -4.35
N HIS A 53 -6.36 -10.75 -5.57
CA HIS A 53 -6.07 -11.71 -6.63
C HIS A 53 -5.90 -10.96 -7.94
N GLY A 54 -4.68 -11.00 -8.50
CA GLY A 54 -4.39 -10.30 -9.76
C GLY A 54 -4.64 -8.79 -9.65
N LEU A 55 -4.22 -8.19 -8.53
CA LEU A 55 -4.42 -6.78 -8.17
C LEU A 55 -5.86 -6.35 -7.91
N ALA A 56 -6.84 -7.25 -7.97
CA ALA A 56 -8.22 -6.98 -7.57
C ALA A 56 -8.40 -7.34 -6.08
N PRO A 57 -8.87 -6.43 -5.21
CA PRO A 57 -9.18 -6.75 -3.82
C PRO A 57 -10.41 -7.66 -3.69
N LEU A 58 -10.41 -8.49 -2.66
CA LEU A 58 -11.59 -9.23 -2.21
C LEU A 58 -12.59 -8.25 -1.61
N LEU A 59 -13.80 -8.23 -2.14
CA LEU A 59 -14.91 -7.42 -1.65
C LEU A 59 -16.13 -8.30 -1.38
N GLN A 60 -16.88 -7.96 -0.34
CA GLN A 60 -18.18 -8.55 -0.05
C GLN A 60 -19.27 -7.53 -0.34
N THR A 61 -20.26 -7.94 -1.12
CA THR A 61 -21.41 -7.08 -1.44
C THR A 61 -22.37 -7.07 -0.27
N SER A 62 -22.64 -5.89 0.29
CA SER A 62 -23.68 -5.69 1.29
C SER A 62 -24.58 -4.56 0.82
N GLU A 63 -25.79 -4.90 0.40
CA GLU A 63 -26.76 -3.98 -0.20
C GLU A 63 -26.18 -3.18 -1.38
N HIS A 64 -25.88 -1.89 -1.16
CA HIS A 64 -25.39 -0.94 -2.15
C HIS A 64 -23.93 -0.53 -1.94
N ARG A 65 -23.23 -1.19 -1.01
CA ARG A 65 -21.84 -0.88 -0.66
C ARG A 65 -20.97 -2.14 -0.69
N TYR A 66 -19.68 -1.92 -0.95
CA TYR A 66 -18.69 -2.96 -0.76
C TYR A 66 -18.10 -2.89 0.65
N LEU A 67 -18.08 -4.04 1.31
CA LEU A 67 -17.33 -4.28 2.53
C LEU A 67 -16.00 -4.93 2.18
N VAL A 68 -14.97 -4.60 2.93
CA VAL A 68 -13.62 -5.11 2.74
C VAL A 68 -13.32 -6.11 3.86
N PRO A 69 -13.30 -7.43 3.58
CA PRO A 69 -13.00 -8.43 4.59
C PRO A 69 -11.58 -8.28 5.12
N ARG A 70 -11.47 -8.39 6.44
CA ARG A 70 -10.22 -8.27 7.20
C ARG A 70 -9.94 -9.62 7.84
N LEU A 71 -8.86 -10.28 7.44
CA LEU A 71 -8.53 -11.62 7.93
C LEU A 71 -7.44 -11.54 8.99
N SER A 72 -7.60 -12.34 10.04
CA SER A 72 -6.51 -12.64 10.98
C SER A 72 -5.47 -13.58 10.34
N LEU A 73 -4.29 -13.65 10.94
CA LEU A 73 -3.25 -14.59 10.51
C LEU A 73 -3.73 -16.06 10.55
N LEU A 74 -4.55 -16.43 11.54
CA LEU A 74 -5.06 -17.80 11.68
C LEU A 74 -5.99 -18.16 10.53
N GLU A 75 -6.91 -17.26 10.17
CA GLU A 75 -7.83 -17.45 9.05
C GLU A 75 -7.07 -17.52 7.73
N LEU A 76 -6.05 -16.66 7.56
CA LEU A 76 -5.20 -16.68 6.38
C LEU A 76 -4.41 -17.99 6.25
N LYS A 77 -3.80 -18.48 7.34
CA LYS A 77 -3.09 -19.77 7.34
C LYS A 77 -4.02 -20.93 7.02
N ARG A 78 -5.25 -20.93 7.57
CA ARG A 78 -6.27 -21.95 7.27
C ARG A 78 -6.65 -21.91 5.79
N LEU A 79 -6.83 -20.72 5.23
CA LEU A 79 -7.12 -20.54 3.81
C LEU A 79 -5.97 -21.08 2.94
N LEU A 80 -4.72 -20.68 3.21
CA LEU A 80 -3.55 -21.15 2.47
C LEU A 80 -3.40 -22.67 2.54
N GLY A 81 -3.56 -23.26 3.74
CA GLY A 81 -3.49 -24.71 3.92
C GLY A 81 -4.58 -25.47 3.14
N LYS A 82 -5.79 -24.91 3.04
CA LYS A 82 -6.89 -25.50 2.25
C LYS A 82 -6.55 -25.61 0.76
N PHE A 83 -5.79 -24.64 0.24
CA PHE A 83 -5.36 -24.60 -1.15
C PHE A 83 -3.93 -25.15 -1.38
N GLY A 84 -3.38 -25.88 -0.40
CA GLY A 84 -2.06 -26.51 -0.50
C GLY A 84 -0.89 -25.52 -0.64
N GLN A 85 -1.06 -24.29 -0.17
CA GLN A 85 -0.03 -23.25 -0.22
C GLN A 85 0.79 -23.22 1.07
N ASP A 86 2.08 -22.92 0.93
CA ASP A 86 2.97 -22.74 2.07
C ASP A 86 2.64 -21.45 2.84
N ALA A 87 2.73 -21.52 4.17
CA ALA A 87 2.63 -20.37 5.06
C ALA A 87 3.73 -19.31 4.80
N GLN A 88 4.84 -19.67 4.16
CA GLN A 88 5.86 -18.71 3.71
C GLN A 88 5.29 -17.62 2.79
N ARG A 89 4.19 -17.89 2.09
CA ARG A 89 3.51 -16.91 1.24
C ARG A 89 3.02 -15.67 2.00
N ILE A 90 2.89 -15.75 3.32
CA ILE A 90 2.54 -14.61 4.17
C ILE A 90 3.66 -13.55 4.18
N GLU A 91 4.92 -13.97 4.01
CA GLU A 91 6.06 -13.05 3.89
C GLU A 91 6.01 -12.21 2.59
N ASP A 92 5.24 -12.65 1.58
CA ASP A 92 4.99 -11.86 0.37
C ASP A 92 4.03 -10.69 0.58
N SER A 93 3.36 -10.62 1.74
CA SER A 93 2.48 -9.50 2.09
C SER A 93 3.22 -8.15 2.21
N VAL A 94 2.50 -7.06 2.00
CA VAL A 94 3.03 -5.69 2.11
C VAL A 94 2.31 -4.93 3.22
N LEU A 95 3.04 -4.15 4.01
CA LEU A 95 2.49 -3.28 5.02
C LEU A 95 1.82 -2.07 4.36
N ILE A 96 0.53 -1.87 4.63
CA ILE A 96 -0.28 -0.80 4.01
C ILE A 96 -0.70 0.29 5.00
N GLY A 97 -0.67 0.00 6.30
CA GLY A 97 -1.06 0.95 7.33
C GLY A 97 -1.14 0.31 8.72
N CYS A 98 -1.74 1.06 9.65
CA CYS A 98 -2.05 0.56 10.97
C CYS A 98 -3.25 1.29 11.60
N SER A 99 -3.83 0.68 12.63
CA SER A 99 -4.82 1.31 13.49
C SER A 99 -4.17 2.27 14.50
N ASP A 100 -5.00 3.02 15.23
CA ASP A 100 -4.54 3.92 16.28
C ASP A 100 -4.09 3.15 17.55
N GLN A 101 -4.46 1.87 17.64
CA GLN A 101 -4.06 0.93 18.68
C GLN A 101 -2.81 0.10 18.30
N HIS A 102 -2.07 0.50 17.25
CA HIS A 102 -0.89 -0.22 16.73
C HIS A 102 -1.19 -1.62 16.17
N GLU A 103 -2.38 -1.84 15.62
CA GLU A 103 -2.65 -3.03 14.82
C GLU A 103 -2.14 -2.79 13.39
N ALA A 104 -1.17 -3.56 12.93
CA ALA A 104 -0.63 -3.45 11.59
C ALA A 104 -1.57 -4.07 10.54
N TRP A 105 -1.69 -3.42 9.40
CA TRP A 105 -2.51 -3.86 8.27
C TRP A 105 -1.62 -4.22 7.08
N PHE A 106 -1.84 -5.40 6.53
CA PHE A 106 -1.06 -5.97 5.44
C PHE A 106 -1.96 -6.31 4.25
N ALA A 107 -1.40 -6.29 3.05
CA ALA A 107 -2.07 -6.78 1.85
C ALA A 107 -1.30 -7.95 1.24
N LEU A 108 -2.00 -9.00 0.82
CA LEU A 108 -1.42 -10.17 0.17
C LEU A 108 -2.18 -10.47 -1.11
N ASP A 109 -1.45 -10.61 -2.22
CA ASP A 109 -2.02 -11.04 -3.50
C ASP A 109 -1.78 -12.54 -3.72
N LEU A 110 -2.88 -13.28 -3.85
CA LEU A 110 -2.88 -14.72 -4.05
C LEU A 110 -2.85 -15.12 -5.54
N GLY A 111 -2.93 -14.15 -6.45
CA GLY A 111 -2.84 -14.34 -7.89
C GLY A 111 -1.46 -14.04 -8.49
N LEU A 112 -0.64 -13.23 -7.80
CA LEU A 112 0.69 -12.85 -8.26
C LEU A 112 1.77 -13.85 -7.84
N ASN A 113 2.68 -14.16 -8.77
CA ASN A 113 3.89 -14.94 -8.51
C ASN A 113 5.06 -13.96 -8.32
N ILE A 114 5.21 -13.45 -7.09
CA ILE A 114 6.20 -12.41 -6.76
C ILE A 114 7.57 -13.00 -6.42
N SER A 115 7.61 -14.26 -5.98
CA SER A 115 8.82 -15.02 -5.78
C SER A 115 8.96 -16.08 -6.88
N SER A 116 10.19 -16.55 -7.11
CA SER A 116 10.53 -17.71 -7.95
C SER A 116 9.89 -19.02 -7.47
N SER A 117 8.90 -18.95 -6.58
CA SER A 117 8.18 -20.07 -6.02
C SER A 117 7.28 -20.71 -7.08
N ILE A 118 7.33 -22.03 -7.13
CA ILE A 118 6.69 -22.94 -8.08
C ILE A 118 5.17 -23.01 -7.87
N TYR A 119 4.59 -22.17 -6.99
CA TYR A 119 3.19 -22.25 -6.63
C TYR A 119 2.29 -21.72 -7.74
N ALA A 120 1.33 -22.55 -8.16
CA ALA A 120 0.30 -22.16 -9.12
C ALA A 120 -0.54 -21.01 -8.54
N SER A 121 -0.92 -20.07 -9.41
CA SER A 121 -1.94 -19.06 -9.11
C SER A 121 -3.18 -19.79 -8.60
N LEU A 122 -3.72 -19.37 -7.44
CA LEU A 122 -4.87 -20.05 -6.87
C LEU A 122 -6.10 -19.82 -7.74
N PRO A 123 -6.97 -20.85 -7.93
CA PRO A 123 -8.19 -20.69 -8.71
C PRO A 123 -9.11 -19.67 -8.04
N LYS A 124 -9.30 -18.54 -8.73
CA LYS A 124 -10.18 -17.44 -8.33
C LYS A 124 -11.59 -17.90 -7.86
N PRO A 125 -12.33 -18.76 -8.59
CA PRO A 125 -13.73 -19.06 -8.23
C PRO A 125 -13.88 -19.84 -6.92
N GLU A 126 -12.94 -20.74 -6.62
CA GLU A 126 -12.97 -21.52 -5.37
C GLU A 126 -12.71 -20.62 -4.16
N MET A 127 -11.78 -19.67 -4.29
CA MET A 127 -11.52 -18.67 -3.25
C MET A 127 -12.70 -17.74 -3.02
N GLU A 128 -13.35 -17.27 -4.08
CA GLU A 128 -14.55 -16.42 -3.99
C GLU A 128 -15.67 -17.13 -3.23
N THR A 129 -15.87 -18.43 -3.51
CA THR A 129 -16.85 -19.27 -2.81
C THR A 129 -16.53 -19.41 -1.33
N GLU A 130 -15.27 -19.71 -0.99
CA GLU A 130 -14.84 -19.89 0.41
C GLU A 130 -14.97 -18.60 1.23
N LEU A 131 -14.58 -17.47 0.64
CA LEU A 131 -14.54 -16.17 1.30
C LEU A 131 -15.88 -15.42 1.23
N LYS A 132 -16.89 -16.02 0.58
CA LYS A 132 -18.23 -15.43 0.36
C LYS A 132 -18.15 -14.03 -0.24
N GLY A 133 -17.23 -13.80 -1.17
CA GLY A 133 -16.95 -12.50 -1.76
C GLY A 133 -16.39 -12.63 -3.16
N SER A 134 -16.16 -11.51 -3.83
CA SER A 134 -15.66 -11.48 -5.21
C SER A 134 -14.43 -10.56 -5.31
N PHE A 135 -13.48 -10.91 -6.17
CA PHE A 135 -12.36 -10.03 -6.46
C PHE A 135 -12.76 -9.05 -7.57
N ILE A 136 -12.89 -7.78 -7.20
CA ILE A 136 -13.44 -6.72 -8.03
C ILE A 136 -12.38 -5.66 -8.29
N GLU A 137 -12.24 -5.22 -9.53
CA GLU A 137 -11.31 -4.14 -9.87
C GLU A 137 -11.66 -2.84 -9.11
N LEU A 138 -10.66 -2.23 -8.48
CA LEU A 138 -10.85 -1.03 -7.67
C LEU A 138 -11.55 0.12 -8.40
N ARG A 139 -11.27 0.31 -9.70
CA ARG A 139 -11.92 1.36 -10.50
C ARG A 139 -13.45 1.18 -10.59
N LYS A 140 -13.94 -0.06 -10.56
CA LYS A 140 -15.37 -0.39 -10.56
C LYS A 140 -15.99 -0.25 -9.17
N ALA A 141 -15.19 -0.51 -8.12
CA ALA A 141 -15.67 -0.52 -6.73
C ALA A 141 -15.57 0.84 -6.02
N ILE A 142 -14.77 1.80 -6.53
CA ILE A 142 -14.39 3.02 -5.81
C ILE A 142 -15.58 3.83 -5.25
N PHE A 143 -16.66 3.95 -6.03
CA PHE A 143 -17.84 4.74 -5.63
C PHE A 143 -18.71 4.05 -4.56
N GLN A 144 -18.51 2.76 -4.31
CA GLN A 144 -19.29 1.97 -3.35
C GLN A 144 -18.49 1.66 -2.08
N LEU A 145 -17.19 1.99 -2.06
CA LEU A 145 -16.31 1.86 -0.89
C LEU A 145 -16.41 3.08 0.02
N ASN A 146 -16.01 2.93 1.28
CA ASN A 146 -15.77 4.10 2.14
C ASN A 146 -14.40 4.71 1.84
N SER A 147 -14.19 5.97 2.23
CA SER A 147 -12.97 6.72 1.90
C SER A 147 -11.71 6.09 2.49
N MET A 148 -11.78 5.60 3.74
CA MET A 148 -10.66 4.98 4.44
C MET A 148 -10.19 3.70 3.76
N ASP A 149 -11.11 2.76 3.51
CA ASP A 149 -10.83 1.50 2.85
C ASP A 149 -10.39 1.73 1.41
N SER A 150 -10.96 2.70 0.69
CA SER A 150 -10.50 3.03 -0.67
C SER A 150 -9.03 3.43 -0.67
N SER A 151 -8.60 4.29 0.26
CA SER A 151 -7.22 4.78 0.34
C SER A 151 -6.25 3.63 0.64
N LEU A 152 -6.63 2.75 1.58
CA LEU A 152 -5.86 1.57 1.92
C LEU A 152 -5.73 0.60 0.75
N LEU A 153 -6.82 0.29 0.05
CA LEU A 153 -6.80 -0.66 -1.05
C LEU A 153 -6.03 -0.11 -2.27
N PHE A 154 -6.10 1.19 -2.56
CA PHE A 154 -5.26 1.79 -3.61
C PHE A 154 -3.78 1.75 -3.25
N THR A 155 -3.44 2.02 -1.98
CA THR A 155 -2.07 1.89 -1.48
C THR A 155 -1.56 0.45 -1.61
N ALA A 156 -2.38 -0.52 -1.20
CA ALA A 156 -2.11 -1.94 -1.36
C ALA A 156 -1.86 -2.32 -2.82
N GLN A 157 -2.79 -1.96 -3.72
CA GLN A 157 -2.67 -2.28 -5.14
C GLN A 157 -1.41 -1.67 -5.76
N ALA A 158 -1.06 -0.44 -5.40
CA ALA A 158 0.13 0.23 -5.89
C ALA A 158 1.41 -0.49 -5.46
N LEU A 159 1.53 -0.86 -4.17
CA LEU A 159 2.69 -1.59 -3.64
C LEU A 159 2.80 -3.00 -4.23
N LEU A 160 1.70 -3.75 -4.30
CA LEU A 160 1.65 -5.08 -4.90
C LEU A 160 2.06 -5.05 -6.38
N ARG A 161 1.52 -4.10 -7.15
CA ARG A 161 1.89 -3.90 -8.57
C ARG A 161 3.36 -3.51 -8.71
N TRP A 162 3.86 -2.62 -7.85
CA TRP A 162 5.27 -2.23 -7.87
C TRP A 162 6.19 -3.44 -7.69
N HIS A 163 5.91 -4.30 -6.70
CA HIS A 163 6.70 -5.51 -6.49
C HIS A 163 6.61 -6.52 -7.63
N ALA A 164 5.44 -6.68 -8.25
CA ALA A 164 5.29 -7.54 -9.42
C ALA A 164 6.18 -7.07 -10.58
N ASN A 165 6.30 -5.75 -10.77
CA ASN A 165 7.04 -5.17 -11.90
C ASN A 165 8.54 -4.94 -11.64
N HIS A 166 8.99 -4.97 -10.38
CA HIS A 166 10.37 -4.61 -9.99
C HIS A 166 11.13 -5.79 -9.36
N GLN A 167 10.98 -6.99 -9.92
CA GLN A 167 11.61 -8.20 -9.39
C GLN A 167 13.13 -8.22 -9.61
N PHE A 168 13.64 -7.57 -10.65
CA PHE A 168 15.06 -7.60 -11.04
C PHE A 168 15.73 -6.25 -10.92
N CYS A 169 17.04 -6.26 -10.67
CA CYS A 169 17.86 -5.06 -10.55
C CYS A 169 18.14 -4.48 -11.94
N SER A 170 17.77 -3.23 -12.16
CA SER A 170 18.03 -2.52 -13.43
C SER A 170 19.52 -2.38 -13.77
N ARG A 171 20.42 -2.43 -12.78
CA ARG A 171 21.87 -2.32 -12.99
C ARG A 171 22.53 -3.68 -13.27
N SER A 172 22.18 -4.72 -12.51
CA SER A 172 22.88 -6.01 -12.54
C SER A 172 22.09 -7.15 -13.18
N GLY A 173 20.80 -6.96 -13.47
CA GLY A 173 19.88 -8.01 -13.95
C GLY A 173 19.52 -9.07 -12.90
N GLN A 174 20.12 -9.03 -11.71
CA GLN A 174 19.90 -10.04 -10.66
C GLN A 174 18.58 -9.82 -9.90
N PRO A 175 17.94 -10.89 -9.38
CA PRO A 175 16.76 -10.75 -8.52
C PRO A 175 17.03 -9.86 -7.31
N THR A 176 16.09 -8.96 -7.05
CA THR A 176 16.08 -8.11 -5.86
C THR A 176 15.30 -8.78 -4.74
N LYS A 177 15.64 -8.48 -3.48
CA LYS A 177 14.95 -8.98 -2.30
C LYS A 177 14.11 -7.89 -1.68
N LYS A 178 12.84 -8.19 -1.40
CA LYS A 178 11.93 -7.33 -0.64
C LYS A 178 12.30 -7.39 0.85
N ASN A 179 12.10 -6.31 1.60
CA ASN A 179 12.07 -6.37 3.06
C ASN A 179 10.71 -6.87 3.59
N MET A 180 10.58 -7.17 4.88
CA MET A 180 9.35 -7.76 5.43
C MET A 180 8.13 -6.86 5.24
N ALA A 181 8.30 -5.54 5.36
CA ALA A 181 7.21 -4.59 5.19
C ALA A 181 6.82 -4.32 3.72
N GLY A 182 7.65 -4.70 2.73
CA GLY A 182 7.44 -4.31 1.34
C GLY A 182 7.63 -2.82 1.05
N SER A 183 8.32 -2.08 1.92
CA SER A 183 8.62 -0.66 1.72
C SER A 183 9.78 -0.43 0.76
N LYS A 184 10.65 -1.44 0.57
CA LYS A 184 11.84 -1.36 -0.29
C LYS A 184 12.21 -2.71 -0.88
N ARG A 185 13.01 -2.68 -1.94
CA ARG A 185 13.70 -3.86 -2.49
C ARG A 185 15.19 -3.57 -2.56
N VAL A 186 16.02 -4.55 -2.22
CA VAL A 186 17.48 -4.41 -2.21
C VAL A 186 18.07 -5.42 -3.16
N CYS A 187 18.96 -4.97 -4.05
CA CYS A 187 19.76 -5.88 -4.86
C CYS A 187 20.91 -6.46 -4.01
N PRO A 188 21.01 -7.80 -3.84
CA PRO A 188 22.07 -8.38 -3.03
C PRO A 188 23.48 -8.14 -3.60
N SER A 189 23.60 -8.06 -4.93
CA SER A 189 24.88 -7.90 -5.63
C SER A 189 25.36 -6.45 -5.71
N SER A 190 24.48 -5.52 -6.09
CA SER A 190 24.84 -4.10 -6.26
C SER A 190 24.58 -3.23 -5.02
N LYS A 191 23.88 -3.77 -4.01
CA LYS A 191 23.42 -3.07 -2.80
C LYS A 191 22.51 -1.86 -3.07
N ILE A 192 22.04 -1.69 -4.30
CA ILE A 192 21.08 -0.64 -4.66
C ILE A 192 19.76 -0.93 -3.96
N ILE A 193 19.22 0.11 -3.32
CA ILE A 193 17.89 0.10 -2.71
C ILE A 193 16.92 0.78 -3.68
N TYR A 194 15.83 0.08 -3.98
CA TYR A 194 14.72 0.56 -4.79
C TYR A 194 13.53 0.85 -3.88
N TYR A 195 12.91 2.00 -4.09
CA TYR A 195 11.70 2.41 -3.40
C TYR A 195 10.51 2.43 -4.38
N PRO A 196 9.27 2.27 -3.89
CA PRO A 196 8.06 2.43 -4.70
C PRO A 196 8.07 3.76 -5.47
N GLN A 197 7.80 3.69 -6.76
CA GLN A 197 7.75 4.86 -7.63
C GLN A 197 6.37 5.53 -7.53
N MET A 198 6.36 6.85 -7.37
CA MET A 198 5.17 7.67 -7.48
C MET A 198 5.28 8.54 -8.73
N ALA A 199 4.28 8.49 -9.59
CA ALA A 199 4.16 9.36 -10.75
C ALA A 199 3.08 10.42 -10.46
N PRO A 200 3.46 11.68 -10.19
CA PRO A 200 2.49 12.73 -9.91
C PRO A 200 1.64 13.03 -11.15
N VAL A 201 0.33 13.13 -10.93
CA VAL A 201 -0.66 13.46 -11.96
C VAL A 201 -1.43 14.70 -11.50
N VAL A 202 -1.62 15.65 -12.41
CA VAL A 202 -2.48 16.79 -12.20
C VAL A 202 -3.77 16.58 -12.99
N ILE A 203 -4.90 16.92 -12.36
CA ILE A 203 -6.21 16.99 -13.00
C ILE A 203 -6.67 18.44 -12.97
N THR A 204 -7.17 18.96 -14.09
CA THR A 204 -7.48 20.38 -14.26
C THR A 204 -8.81 20.59 -14.96
N LEU A 205 -9.69 21.34 -14.31
CA LEU A 205 -10.94 21.80 -14.87
C LEU A 205 -10.76 23.21 -15.43
N VAL A 206 -10.78 23.34 -16.75
CA VAL A 206 -10.76 24.64 -17.43
C VAL A 206 -12.19 25.16 -17.49
N SER A 207 -12.42 26.38 -17.01
CA SER A 207 -13.75 27.00 -16.94
C SER A 207 -13.68 28.50 -17.22
N ASP A 208 -14.70 29.02 -17.90
CA ASP A 208 -14.92 30.47 -18.05
C ASP A 208 -15.87 31.04 -16.97
N GLY A 209 -16.22 30.22 -15.97
CA GLY A 209 -17.16 30.53 -14.89
C GLY A 209 -18.61 30.09 -15.18
N VAL A 210 -18.99 29.94 -16.45
CA VAL A 210 -20.33 29.51 -16.87
C VAL A 210 -20.29 28.13 -17.51
N ARG A 211 -19.22 27.81 -18.23
CA ARG A 211 -18.98 26.57 -18.97
C ARG A 211 -17.64 26.00 -18.55
N CYS A 212 -17.52 24.68 -18.62
CA CYS A 212 -16.25 24.00 -18.42
C CYS A 212 -15.90 23.08 -19.58
N LEU A 213 -14.60 22.90 -19.80
CA LEU A 213 -14.07 21.96 -20.78
C LEU A 213 -13.94 20.58 -20.14
N LEU A 214 -14.58 19.59 -20.76
CA LEU A 214 -14.42 18.19 -20.41
C LEU A 214 -13.97 17.42 -21.64
N ALA A 215 -13.10 16.45 -21.43
CA ALA A 215 -12.62 15.53 -22.45
C ALA A 215 -13.08 14.10 -22.16
N ARG A 216 -12.95 13.25 -23.19
CA ARG A 216 -13.27 11.84 -23.09
C ARG A 216 -12.28 11.02 -23.90
N GLN A 217 -11.81 9.92 -23.30
CA GLN A 217 -11.05 8.88 -23.99
C GLN A 217 -11.97 7.79 -24.55
N SER A 218 -11.51 7.09 -25.59
CA SER A 218 -12.24 5.98 -26.21
C SER A 218 -12.55 4.83 -25.25
N SER A 219 -11.71 4.64 -24.23
CA SER A 219 -11.84 3.63 -23.18
C SER A 219 -12.93 3.93 -22.15
N PHE A 220 -13.45 5.17 -22.09
CA PHE A 220 -14.43 5.56 -21.08
C PHE A 220 -15.83 5.06 -21.43
N PRO A 221 -16.66 4.68 -20.42
CA PRO A 221 -18.07 4.36 -20.62
C PRO A 221 -18.82 5.46 -21.38
N LYS A 222 -19.85 5.07 -22.14
CA LYS A 222 -20.70 6.02 -22.87
C LYS A 222 -21.33 7.03 -21.90
N GLY A 223 -21.21 8.31 -22.24
CA GLY A 223 -21.73 9.42 -21.43
C GLY A 223 -20.79 9.92 -20.33
N LEU A 224 -19.64 9.27 -20.09
CA LEU A 224 -18.66 9.73 -19.10
C LEU A 224 -17.67 10.73 -19.72
N TYR A 225 -17.60 11.92 -19.13
CA TYR A 225 -16.63 12.97 -19.45
C TYR A 225 -15.85 13.34 -18.19
N SER A 226 -14.60 13.75 -18.34
CA SER A 226 -13.72 14.12 -17.23
C SER A 226 -12.99 15.43 -17.51
N ALA A 227 -12.56 16.09 -16.44
CA ALA A 227 -11.53 17.12 -16.51
C ALA A 227 -10.24 16.55 -17.14
N LEU A 228 -9.43 17.44 -17.70
CA LEU A 228 -8.17 17.10 -18.36
C LEU A 228 -7.16 16.61 -17.32
N ALA A 229 -6.37 15.58 -17.64
CA ALA A 229 -5.36 15.07 -16.74
C ALA A 229 -4.05 14.75 -17.48
N GLY A 230 -2.93 14.90 -16.77
CA GLY A 230 -1.59 14.63 -17.32
C GLY A 230 -0.57 14.33 -16.22
N PHE A 231 0.46 13.57 -16.58
CA PHE A 231 1.63 13.38 -15.70
C PHE A 231 2.45 14.65 -15.64
N CYS A 232 3.01 14.96 -14.46
CA CYS A 232 3.99 16.02 -14.33
C CYS A 232 5.38 15.52 -14.69
N ASP A 233 6.12 16.31 -15.47
CA ASP A 233 7.52 16.03 -15.77
C ASP A 233 8.45 16.35 -14.59
N ILE A 234 9.65 15.79 -14.64
CA ILE A 234 10.68 16.03 -13.64
C ILE A 234 11.07 17.50 -13.62
N GLY A 235 10.97 18.13 -12.45
CA GLY A 235 11.29 19.56 -12.27
C GLY A 235 10.14 20.50 -12.64
N GLU A 236 9.04 19.98 -13.17
CA GLU A 236 7.85 20.77 -13.48
C GLU A 236 7.09 21.15 -12.20
N ARG A 237 6.64 22.41 -12.13
CA ARG A 237 5.71 22.84 -11.07
C ARG A 237 4.32 22.37 -11.42
N PHE A 238 3.46 22.09 -10.43
CA PHE A 238 2.08 21.66 -10.70
C PHE A 238 1.29 22.54 -11.68
N ARG A 239 1.50 23.87 -11.62
CA ARG A 239 0.93 24.82 -12.60
C ARG A 239 1.56 24.69 -14.00
N GLY A 240 2.85 24.40 -14.08
CA GLY A 240 3.51 24.15 -15.36
C GLY A 240 2.85 22.99 -16.11
N CYS A 241 2.45 21.93 -15.39
CA CYS A 241 1.78 20.75 -15.96
C CYS A 241 0.45 21.09 -16.66
N THR A 242 -0.17 22.23 -16.33
CA THR A 242 -1.43 22.71 -16.94
C THR A 242 -1.22 23.68 -18.08
N ASP A 243 -0.07 24.34 -18.12
CA ASP A 243 0.23 25.48 -19.00
C ASP A 243 1.12 25.09 -20.19
N ASP A 244 1.43 23.79 -20.35
CA ASP A 244 2.32 23.30 -21.40
C ASP A 244 1.68 23.47 -22.78
N ASN A 245 2.03 24.58 -23.45
CA ASN A 245 1.74 24.89 -24.85
C ASN A 245 2.30 23.83 -25.84
N GLY A 246 3.03 22.83 -25.35
CA GLY A 246 3.61 21.72 -26.11
C GLY A 246 2.69 20.51 -26.36
N GLY A 247 1.36 20.66 -26.37
CA GLY A 247 0.41 19.78 -27.08
C GLY A 247 0.45 18.25 -26.89
N ARG A 248 1.18 17.68 -25.92
CA ARG A 248 1.43 16.21 -25.83
C ARG A 248 1.26 15.57 -24.45
N LYS A 249 0.71 16.27 -23.46
CA LYS A 249 0.64 15.73 -22.08
C LYS A 249 -0.74 15.42 -21.54
N LEU A 250 -1.79 15.84 -22.25
CA LEU A 250 -3.16 15.56 -21.86
C LEU A 250 -3.60 14.29 -22.59
N TYR A 251 -3.63 13.18 -21.86
CA TYR A 251 -4.11 11.90 -22.37
C TYR A 251 -5.62 11.77 -22.17
#